data_AF-A0A452Y2E5-F1
#
_entry.id   AF-A0A452Y2E5-F1
#
_cell.length_a   1.000
_cell.length_b   1.000
_cell.length_c   1.000
_cell.angle_alpha   90.00
_cell.angle_beta   90.00
_cell.angle_gamma   90.00
#
_symmetry.space_group_name_H-M   'P 1'
#
loop_
_entity.id
_entity.type
_entity.pdbx_description
1 polymer ?
#
loop_
_entity_poly.entity_id
_entity_poly.type
_entity_poly.pdbx_seq_one_letter_code
_entity_poly.pdbx_strand_id
1 'polypeptide(L)'
;MAAPRRSGARLAAFLALLLHLAAVIEGKSFYDVLQVPKGASEDQIKRSYRKLALKYHPDKNPDNEEATKRFAEINNAYEVLTDQEKRKIYDRYGEEGLKQFQGGRGGGGGGMNMQDIFSR
;
A
#
# COMPACT_ATOMS: atom_id res chain seq x y z
N MET A 1 15.04 -3.95 -58.09
CA MET A 1 15.13 -4.28 -56.65
C MET A 1 14.87 -3.01 -55.84
N ALA A 2 13.77 -2.96 -55.07
CA ALA A 2 13.63 -2.13 -53.86
C ALA A 2 12.29 -2.43 -53.16
N ALA A 3 12.36 -2.84 -51.89
CA ALA A 3 11.28 -2.89 -50.90
C ALA A 3 11.89 -2.38 -49.57
N PRO A 4 11.14 -2.09 -48.49
CA PRO A 4 9.71 -1.79 -48.33
C PRO A 4 9.45 -0.47 -47.55
N ARG A 5 8.21 0.02 -47.51
CA ARG A 5 7.79 1.11 -46.59
C ARG A 5 6.96 0.53 -45.43
N ARG A 6 7.45 0.65 -44.19
CA ARG A 6 6.71 0.37 -42.95
C ARG A 6 6.85 1.55 -42.00
N SER A 7 5.77 2.27 -41.71
CA SER A 7 5.78 3.30 -40.66
C SER A 7 4.36 3.75 -40.27
N GLY A 8 3.71 2.96 -39.41
CA GLY A 8 2.45 3.34 -38.75
C GLY A 8 2.32 2.86 -37.29
N ALA A 9 3.17 1.94 -36.85
CA ALA A 9 3.02 1.27 -35.54
C ALA A 9 3.50 2.10 -34.33
N ARG A 10 4.24 3.20 -34.54
CA ARG A 10 4.93 3.91 -33.44
C ARG A 10 4.03 4.89 -32.68
N LEU A 11 3.03 5.48 -33.32
CA LEU A 11 2.09 6.42 -32.68
C LEU A 11 1.00 5.71 -31.86
N ALA A 12 0.48 4.58 -32.34
CA ALA A 12 -0.53 3.80 -31.61
C ALA A 12 0.00 3.22 -30.29
N ALA A 13 1.27 2.79 -30.28
CA ALA A 13 1.92 2.27 -29.06
C ALA A 13 2.14 3.35 -27.99
N PHE A 14 2.42 4.60 -28.39
CA PHE A 14 2.58 5.72 -27.46
C PHE A 14 1.26 6.19 -26.85
N LEU A 15 0.18 6.21 -27.64
CA LEU A 15 -1.17 6.52 -27.14
C LEU A 15 -1.70 5.43 -26.19
N ALA A 16 -1.42 4.16 -26.48
CA ALA A 16 -1.74 3.06 -25.55
C ALA A 16 -0.93 3.16 -24.25
N LEU A 17 0.35 3.54 -24.31
CA LEU A 17 1.21 3.73 -23.13
C LEU A 17 0.75 4.92 -22.26
N LEU A 18 0.26 6.01 -22.89
CA LEU A 18 -0.31 7.17 -22.19
C LEU A 18 -1.71 6.91 -21.62
N LEU A 19 -2.52 6.07 -22.27
CA LEU A 19 -3.82 5.60 -21.74
C LEU A 19 -3.65 4.64 -20.55
N HIS A 20 -2.59 3.82 -20.53
CA HIS A 20 -2.29 2.95 -19.39
C HIS A 20 -1.80 3.73 -18.16
N LEU A 21 -1.22 4.92 -18.35
CA LEU A 21 -0.72 5.76 -17.24
C LEU A 21 -1.86 6.49 -16.51
N ALA A 22 -2.98 6.77 -17.18
CA ALA A 22 -4.10 7.52 -16.61
C ALA A 22 -5.06 6.67 -15.74
N ALA A 23 -4.98 5.34 -15.79
CA ALA A 23 -5.95 4.44 -15.16
C ALA A 23 -5.68 4.10 -13.68
N VAL A 24 -4.57 4.55 -13.08
CA VAL A 24 -4.19 4.19 -11.69
C VAL A 24 -4.43 5.35 -10.74
N ILE A 25 -5.69 5.79 -10.65
CA ILE A 25 -6.14 6.61 -9.52
C ILE A 25 -7.42 5.97 -8.96
N GLU A 26 -7.33 4.70 -8.60
CA GLU A 26 -8.22 4.13 -7.59
C GLU A 26 -7.69 4.54 -6.22
N GLY A 27 -8.58 4.91 -5.29
CA GLY A 27 -8.19 5.30 -3.94
C GLY A 27 -7.26 4.25 -3.32
N LYS A 28 -6.14 4.69 -2.71
CA LYS A 28 -5.09 3.79 -2.22
C LYS A 28 -5.67 2.83 -1.20
N SER A 29 -5.78 1.56 -1.54
CA SER A 29 -6.13 0.53 -0.58
C SER A 29 -4.95 0.26 0.38
N PHE A 30 -5.19 -0.39 1.51
CA PHE A 30 -4.11 -0.82 2.41
C PHE A 30 -3.15 -1.80 1.73
N TYR A 31 -3.63 -2.56 0.75
CA TYR A 31 -2.78 -3.42 -0.08
C TYR A 31 -1.83 -2.58 -0.95
N ASP A 32 -2.32 -1.47 -1.52
CA ASP A 32 -1.50 -0.54 -2.31
C ASP A 32 -0.48 0.22 -1.45
N VAL A 33 -0.88 0.64 -0.24
CA VAL A 33 0.01 1.27 0.74
C VAL A 33 1.17 0.33 1.08
N LEU A 34 0.89 -0.94 1.30
CA LEU A 34 1.91 -1.96 1.54
C LEU A 34 2.56 -2.50 0.25
N GLN A 35 2.17 -2.04 -0.94
CA GLN A 35 2.70 -2.50 -2.23
C GLN A 35 2.62 -4.02 -2.41
N VAL A 36 1.50 -4.61 -1.98
CA VAL A 36 1.22 -6.05 -2.11
C VAL A 36 -0.10 -6.28 -2.84
N PRO A 37 -0.28 -7.41 -3.55
CA PRO A 37 -1.56 -7.70 -4.19
C PRO A 37 -2.66 -7.98 -3.15
N LYS A 38 -3.91 -7.70 -3.53
CA LYS A 38 -5.08 -8.16 -2.76
C LYS A 38 -5.05 -9.68 -2.69
N GLY A 39 -5.05 -10.23 -1.47
CA GLY A 39 -4.87 -11.67 -1.22
C GLY A 39 -3.44 -12.09 -0.86
N ALA A 40 -2.51 -11.14 -0.70
CA ALA A 40 -1.17 -11.43 -0.18
C ALA A 40 -1.22 -12.20 1.15
N SER A 41 -0.27 -13.12 1.31
CA SER A 41 -0.09 -13.88 2.56
C SER A 41 0.45 -12.98 3.67
N GLU A 42 0.25 -13.38 4.92
CA GLU A 42 0.79 -12.64 6.08
C GLU A 42 2.32 -12.44 5.97
N ASP A 43 3.05 -13.42 5.43
CA ASP A 43 4.50 -13.30 5.24
C ASP A 43 4.88 -12.30 4.16
N GLN A 44 4.07 -12.15 3.11
CA GLN A 44 4.28 -11.13 2.09
C GLN A 44 4.01 -9.74 2.67
N ILE A 45 2.93 -9.60 3.44
CA ILE A 45 2.56 -8.37 4.16
C ILE A 45 3.68 -7.95 5.13
N LYS A 46 4.15 -8.88 5.99
CA LYS A 46 5.24 -8.63 6.94
C LYS A 46 6.55 -8.24 6.26
N ARG A 47 6.91 -8.92 5.16
CA ARG A 47 8.12 -8.58 4.39
C ARG A 47 8.05 -7.18 3.78
N SER A 48 6.91 -6.83 3.17
CA SER A 48 6.75 -5.51 2.57
C SER A 48 6.72 -4.41 3.61
N TYR A 49 6.01 -4.63 4.73
CA TYR A 49 6.00 -3.71 5.87
C TYR A 49 7.41 -3.39 6.37
N ARG A 50 8.24 -4.41 6.65
CA ARG A 50 9.63 -4.18 7.11
C ARG A 50 10.44 -3.34 6.12
N LYS A 51 10.31 -3.61 4.83
CA LYS A 51 11.00 -2.85 3.78
C LYS A 51 10.57 -1.38 3.74
N LEU A 52 9.25 -1.14 3.80
CA LEU A 52 8.68 0.20 3.71
C LEU A 52 8.90 0.99 5.00
N ALA A 53 8.75 0.37 6.16
CA ALA A 53 9.01 0.98 7.46
C ALA A 53 10.47 1.41 7.59
N LEU A 54 11.44 0.61 7.13
CA LEU A 54 12.85 1.04 7.08
C LEU A 54 13.09 2.21 6.12
N LYS A 55 12.37 2.25 4.99
CA LYS A 55 12.50 3.31 3.97
C LYS A 55 11.95 4.65 4.48
N TYR A 56 10.81 4.63 5.17
CA TYR A 56 10.11 5.82 5.62
C TYR A 56 10.30 6.10 7.12
N HIS A 57 11.23 5.41 7.78
CA HIS A 57 11.49 5.59 9.21
C HIS A 57 11.88 7.05 9.52
N PRO A 58 11.36 7.66 10.60
CA PRO A 58 11.65 9.05 10.94
C PRO A 58 13.14 9.30 11.22
N ASP A 59 13.85 8.33 11.80
CA ASP A 59 15.31 8.41 12.03
C ASP A 59 16.12 8.59 10.73
N LYS A 60 15.67 7.96 9.63
CA LYS A 60 16.34 8.07 8.32
C LYS A 60 15.83 9.24 7.48
N ASN A 61 14.69 9.79 7.86
CA ASN A 61 14.02 10.88 7.16
C ASN A 61 13.66 11.99 8.16
N PRO A 62 14.64 12.54 8.91
CA PRO A 62 14.38 13.65 9.82
C PRO A 62 13.79 14.82 9.01
N ASP A 63 12.81 15.51 9.60
CA ASP A 63 12.13 16.67 9.04
C ASP A 63 11.32 16.44 7.75
N ASN A 64 11.15 15.19 7.33
CA ASN A 64 10.31 14.86 6.17
C ASN A 64 8.89 14.50 6.62
N GLU A 65 7.99 15.49 6.62
CA GLU A 65 6.58 15.29 6.95
C GLU A 65 5.88 14.28 6.04
N GLU A 66 6.26 14.21 4.76
CA GLU A 66 5.68 13.23 3.84
C GLU A 66 6.09 11.81 4.23
N ALA A 67 7.36 11.60 4.61
CA ALA A 67 7.83 10.31 5.11
C ALA A 67 7.07 9.90 6.37
N THR A 68 6.84 10.84 7.30
CA THR A 68 6.03 10.61 8.51
C THR A 68 4.59 10.23 8.18
N LYS A 69 3.94 10.93 7.25
CA LYS A 69 2.57 10.61 6.79
C LYS A 69 2.52 9.22 6.17
N ARG A 70 3.46 8.91 5.25
CA ARG A 70 3.56 7.58 4.63
C ARG A 70 3.81 6.49 5.65
N PHE A 71 4.66 6.75 6.62
CA PHE A 71 4.95 5.81 7.69
C PHE A 71 3.72 5.48 8.54
N ALA A 72 2.91 6.50 8.87
CA ALA A 72 1.63 6.29 9.55
C ALA A 72 0.64 5.47 8.70
N GLU A 73 0.53 5.76 7.39
CA GLU A 73 -0.27 4.97 6.45
C GLU A 73 0.18 3.49 6.43
N ILE A 74 1.49 3.24 6.33
CA ILE A 74 2.10 1.90 6.31
C ILE A 74 1.79 1.13 7.59
N ASN A 75 1.89 1.79 8.76
CA ASN A 75 1.58 1.17 10.05
C ASN A 75 0.10 0.77 10.15
N ASN A 76 -0.81 1.68 9.79
CA ASN A 76 -2.24 1.41 9.82
C ASN A 76 -2.61 0.25 8.87
N ALA A 77 -2.10 0.28 7.64
CA ALA A 77 -2.31 -0.79 6.67
C ALA A 77 -1.80 -2.15 7.19
N TYR A 78 -0.63 -2.17 7.83
CA TYR A 78 -0.09 -3.39 8.42
C TYR A 78 -0.95 -3.92 9.57
N GLU A 79 -1.39 -3.05 10.49
CA GLU A 79 -2.23 -3.43 11.62
C GLU A 79 -3.56 -4.06 11.15
N VAL A 80 -4.18 -3.47 10.14
CA VAL A 80 -5.44 -3.97 9.58
C VAL A 80 -5.24 -5.29 8.83
N LEU A 81 -4.21 -5.39 7.99
CA LEU A 81 -4.02 -6.54 7.11
C LEU A 81 -3.40 -7.76 7.80
N THR A 82 -2.80 -7.59 8.99
CA THR A 82 -2.28 -8.71 9.80
C THR A 82 -3.29 -9.26 10.79
N ASP A 83 -4.26 -8.46 11.23
CA ASP A 83 -5.39 -8.92 12.03
C ASP A 83 -6.46 -9.54 11.12
N GLN A 84 -6.72 -10.83 11.26
CA GLN A 84 -7.69 -11.53 10.40
C GLN A 84 -9.12 -11.01 10.52
N GLU A 85 -9.53 -10.48 11.68
CA GLU A 85 -10.86 -9.93 11.88
C GLU A 85 -10.96 -8.54 11.22
N LYS A 86 -9.98 -7.67 11.48
CA LYS A 86 -9.91 -6.34 10.84
C LYS A 86 -9.79 -6.45 9.33
N ARG A 87 -8.95 -7.37 8.81
CA ARG A 87 -8.82 -7.62 7.37
C ARG A 87 -10.13 -8.07 6.74
N LYS A 88 -10.88 -8.98 7.37
CA LYS A 88 -12.19 -9.41 6.86
C LYS A 88 -13.19 -8.26 6.80
N ILE A 89 -13.20 -7.40 7.82
CA ILE A 89 -14.07 -6.23 7.88
C ILE A 89 -13.68 -5.24 6.78
N TYR A 90 -12.38 -4.94 6.65
CA TYR A 90 -11.85 -4.08 5.60
C TYR A 90 -12.17 -4.60 4.20
N ASP A 91 -11.95 -5.89 3.94
CA ASP A 91 -12.19 -6.51 2.64
C ASP A 91 -13.68 -6.49 2.26
N ARG A 92 -14.59 -6.45 3.25
CA ARG A 92 -16.05 -6.46 3.05
C ARG A 92 -16.68 -5.07 3.03
N TYR A 93 -16.21 -4.15 3.86
CA TYR A 93 -16.86 -2.87 4.15
C TYR A 93 -15.92 -1.66 4.00
N GLY A 94 -14.66 -1.87 3.62
CA GLY A 94 -13.67 -0.81 3.48
C GLY A 94 -13.29 -0.15 4.81
N GLU A 95 -12.74 1.06 4.73
CA GLU A 95 -12.32 1.84 5.91
C GLU A 95 -13.50 2.25 6.81
N GLU A 96 -14.68 2.46 6.24
CA GLU A 96 -15.88 2.83 7.00
C GLU A 96 -16.29 1.72 7.97
N GLY A 97 -16.25 0.46 7.53
CA GLY A 97 -16.52 -0.69 8.39
C GLY A 97 -15.50 -0.83 9.53
N LEU A 98 -14.24 -0.49 9.29
CA LEU A 98 -13.23 -0.46 10.35
C LEU A 98 -13.50 0.61 11.39
N LYS A 99 -13.90 1.83 10.97
CA LYS A 99 -14.25 2.91 11.89
C LYS A 99 -15.43 2.53 12.79
N GLN A 100 -16.46 1.89 12.22
CA GLN A 100 -17.60 1.38 12.98
C GLN A 100 -17.20 0.26 13.96
N PHE A 101 -16.33 -0.66 13.53
CA PHE A 101 -15.81 -1.74 14.37
C PHE A 101 -14.99 -1.21 15.55
N GLN A 102 -14.13 -0.20 15.32
CA GLN A 102 -13.34 0.46 16.37
C GLN A 102 -14.20 1.33 17.29
N GLY A 103 -15.29 1.92 16.80
CA GLY A 103 -16.23 2.67 17.63
C GLY A 103 -17.08 1.80 18.58
N GLY A 104 -17.24 0.50 18.27
CA GLY A 104 -18.02 -0.46 19.07
C GLY A 104 -17.22 -1.29 20.07
N ARG A 105 -15.91 -1.46 19.87
CA ARG A 105 -14.98 -2.07 20.84
C ARG A 105 -14.10 -0.98 21.41
N GLY A 106 -14.31 -0.62 22.68
CA GLY A 106 -13.56 0.44 23.38
C GLY A 106 -12.09 0.50 22.97
N GLY A 107 -11.68 1.68 22.49
CA GLY A 107 -10.46 1.93 21.72
C GLY A 107 -9.21 1.21 22.23
N GLY A 108 -8.79 0.21 21.46
CA GLY A 108 -7.50 -0.45 21.59
C GLY A 108 -6.60 -0.09 20.41
N GLY A 109 -6.29 1.20 20.25
CA GLY A 109 -5.22 1.68 19.38
C GLY A 109 -3.86 1.35 20.01
N GLY A 110 -3.58 0.07 20.21
CA GLY A 110 -2.30 -0.43 20.70
C GLY A 110 -1.38 -0.63 19.50
N GLY A 111 -0.80 0.46 19.00
CA GLY A 111 0.27 0.38 18.02
C GLY A 111 1.37 -0.53 18.58
N MET A 112 1.67 -1.65 17.91
CA MET A 112 2.81 -2.48 18.27
C MET A 112 4.05 -1.60 18.35
N ASN A 113 4.73 -1.60 19.50
CA ASN A 113 5.95 -0.83 19.70
C ASN A 113 6.99 -1.31 18.69
N MET A 114 7.40 -0.40 17.81
CA MET A 114 8.25 -0.70 16.66
C MET A 114 9.63 -1.20 17.07
N GLN A 115 10.09 -0.88 18.29
CA GLN A 115 11.33 -1.42 18.85
C GLN A 115 11.32 -2.95 18.90
N ASP A 116 10.17 -3.58 19.10
CA ASP A 116 10.07 -5.04 19.25
C ASP A 116 10.12 -5.78 17.91
N ILE A 117 9.73 -5.14 16.80
CA ILE A 117 9.73 -5.74 15.45
C ILE A 117 11.11 -5.67 14.78
N PHE A 118 11.92 -4.65 15.06
CA PHE A 118 13.24 -4.48 14.45
C PHE A 118 14.40 -5.05 15.29
N SER A 119 14.14 -5.45 16.53
CA SER A 119 15.16 -5.99 17.45
C SER A 119 15.21 -7.54 17.47
N ARG A 120 14.51 -8.22 16.55
CA ARG A 120 14.39 -9.68 16.51
C ARG A 120 14.93 -10.29 15.21
#